data_AF-A0A1V5TGY3-F1
#
_entry.id   AF-A0A1V5TGY3-F1
#
_cell.length_a   1.000
_cell.length_b   1.000
_cell.length_c   1.000
_cell.angle_alpha   90.00
_cell.angle_beta   90.00
_cell.angle_gamma   90.00
#
_symmetry.space_group_name_H-M   'P 1'
#
loop_
_entity.id
_entity.type
_entity.pdbx_description
1 polymer ?
#
loop_
_entity_poly.entity_id
_entity_poly.type
_entity_poly.pdbx_seq_one_letter_code
_entity_poly.pdbx_strand_id
1 'polypeptide(L)'
;MDGTDEVSLTEALVWGRKLIGEYERYYKGYLTGYERMELAATGSMLGIRETRRITGAYVLTLDDFVSRAVFDDEIGRYCYPVDIHASDNSAASFDGFYADHMKYRYAEGESYGVPYRILVPKRVGNLLVAGRCVSADRAMQSSIRVMPGCYITGQAAGVAAALCVRGGTKPAQADVCAVQRRLKETGMYLPHLRG
;
A
#
# COMPACT_ATOMS: atom_id res chain seq x y z
N MET A 1 -14.67 5.85 10.38
CA MET A 1 -15.08 6.25 9.02
C MET A 1 -14.98 5.03 8.12
N ASP A 2 -16.03 4.74 7.37
CA ASP A 2 -16.07 3.69 6.36
C ASP A 2 -15.92 4.32 4.98
N GLY A 3 -14.87 3.95 4.24
CA GLY A 3 -14.60 4.49 2.90
C GLY A 3 -15.53 3.95 1.80
N THR A 4 -16.48 3.09 2.15
CA THR A 4 -17.42 2.45 1.23
C THR A 4 -18.88 2.87 1.44
N ASP A 5 -19.11 3.75 2.41
CA ASP A 5 -20.42 4.26 2.82
C ASP A 5 -20.47 5.77 2.61
N GLU A 6 -21.42 6.24 1.79
CA GLU A 6 -21.53 7.64 1.41
C GLU A 6 -21.88 8.57 2.57
N VAL A 7 -22.64 8.06 3.56
CA VAL A 7 -23.02 8.82 4.75
C VAL A 7 -21.78 9.07 5.62
N SER A 8 -21.01 8.03 5.91
CA SER A 8 -19.77 8.11 6.67
C SER A 8 -18.74 9.03 6.00
N LEU A 9 -18.65 9.00 4.67
CA LEU A 9 -17.81 9.92 3.91
C LEU A 9 -18.26 11.37 4.02
N THR A 10 -19.57 11.61 3.93
CA THR A 10 -20.16 12.95 4.04
C THR A 10 -19.93 13.52 5.44
N GLU A 11 -20.21 12.74 6.48
CA GLU A 11 -19.97 13.13 7.87
C GLU A 11 -18.50 13.46 8.12
N ALA A 12 -17.58 12.61 7.64
CA ALA A 12 -16.14 12.83 7.77
C ALA A 12 -15.67 14.07 7.00
N LEU A 13 -16.25 14.37 5.83
CA LEU A 13 -15.94 15.57 5.06
C LEU A 13 -16.38 16.83 5.82
N VAL A 14 -17.63 16.86 6.30
CA VAL A 14 -18.18 17.97 7.09
C VAL A 14 -17.35 18.19 8.36
N TRP A 15 -16.99 17.11 9.06
CA TRP A 15 -16.11 17.16 10.21
C TRP A 15 -14.73 17.74 9.87
N GLY A 16 -14.09 17.23 8.81
CA GLY A 16 -12.80 17.72 8.34
C GLY A 16 -12.84 19.22 7.99
N ARG A 17 -13.94 19.70 7.39
CA ARG A 17 -14.12 21.14 7.10
C ARG A 17 -14.23 22.00 8.36
N LYS A 18 -14.89 21.51 9.41
CA LYS A 18 -14.94 22.20 10.71
C LYS A 18 -13.56 22.32 11.34
N LEU A 19 -12.73 21.28 11.24
CA LEU A 19 -11.37 21.27 11.79
C LEU A 19 -10.43 22.28 11.13
N ILE A 20 -10.65 22.68 9.88
CA ILE A 20 -9.76 23.63 9.18
C ILE A 20 -9.62 24.95 9.95
N GLY A 21 -10.72 25.44 10.55
CA GLY A 21 -10.66 26.64 11.38
C GLY A 21 -9.83 26.47 12.66
N GLU A 22 -9.82 25.28 13.25
CA GLU A 22 -8.95 24.96 14.38
C GLU A 22 -7.48 24.94 13.98
N TYR A 23 -7.16 24.31 12.84
CA TYR A 23 -5.80 24.29 12.32
C TYR A 23 -5.31 25.70 12.03
N GLU A 24 -6.09 26.53 11.33
CA GLU A 24 -5.72 27.93 11.05
C GLU A 24 -5.43 28.70 12.34
N ARG A 25 -6.29 28.57 13.37
CA ARG A 25 -6.04 29.20 14.68
C ARG A 25 -4.77 28.68 15.33
N TYR A 26 -4.54 27.37 15.29
CA TYR A 26 -3.35 26.77 15.84
C TYR A 26 -2.08 27.30 15.16
N TYR A 27 -2.03 27.29 13.82
CA TYR A 27 -0.88 27.78 13.07
C TYR A 27 -0.61 29.27 13.36
N LYS A 28 -1.64 30.12 13.32
CA LYS A 28 -1.48 31.57 13.59
C LYS A 28 -1.09 31.87 15.03
N GLY A 29 -1.60 31.10 15.99
CA GLY A 29 -1.44 31.36 17.42
C GLY A 29 -0.18 30.73 18.05
N TYR A 30 0.34 29.65 17.48
CA TYR A 30 1.35 28.82 18.13
C TYR A 30 2.58 28.51 17.26
N LEU A 31 2.54 28.74 15.94
CA LEU A 31 3.72 28.57 15.07
C LEU A 31 4.28 29.92 14.64
N THR A 32 5.49 30.21 15.11
CA THR A 32 6.25 31.41 14.72
C THR A 32 6.42 31.48 13.20
N GLY A 33 6.10 32.64 12.63
CA GLY A 33 6.19 32.91 11.19
C GLY A 33 4.91 32.59 10.40
N TYR A 34 3.88 32.03 11.04
CA TYR A 34 2.58 31.71 10.43
C TYR A 34 1.47 32.70 10.82
N GLU A 35 1.77 33.77 11.55
CA GLU A 35 0.78 34.73 12.08
C GLU A 35 -0.07 35.36 10.97
N ARG A 36 0.51 35.51 9.77
CA ARG A 36 -0.12 36.06 8.57
C ARG A 36 -0.46 35.02 7.51
N MET A 37 -0.44 33.73 7.83
CA MET A 37 -0.86 32.70 6.87
C MET A 37 -2.32 32.91 6.46
N GLU A 38 -2.67 32.55 5.23
CA GLU A 38 -4.05 32.49 4.76
C GLU A 38 -4.35 31.13 4.15
N LEU A 39 -5.56 30.64 4.40
CA LEU A 39 -6.01 29.38 3.82
C LEU A 39 -6.25 29.58 2.32
N ALA A 40 -5.36 29.07 1.48
CA ALA A 40 -5.50 29.17 0.03
C ALA A 40 -6.51 28.17 -0.55
N ALA A 41 -6.46 26.92 -0.08
CA ALA A 41 -7.31 25.84 -0.58
C ALA A 41 -7.42 24.69 0.43
N THR A 42 -8.35 23.79 0.14
CA THR A 42 -8.61 22.57 0.92
C THR A 42 -8.81 21.41 -0.05
N GLY A 43 -8.53 20.18 0.40
CA GLY A 43 -8.76 19.00 -0.42
C GLY A 43 -10.23 18.85 -0.84
N SER A 44 -10.50 18.61 -2.12
CA SER A 44 -11.84 18.34 -2.64
C SER A 44 -12.38 16.98 -2.19
N MET A 45 -11.49 16.05 -1.82
CA MET A 45 -11.83 14.71 -1.34
C MET A 45 -11.02 14.36 -0.09
N LEU A 46 -11.55 13.44 0.73
CA LEU A 46 -10.81 12.84 1.83
C LEU A 46 -9.74 11.89 1.30
N GLY A 47 -8.56 11.93 1.93
CA GLY A 47 -7.50 10.96 1.71
C GLY A 47 -7.80 9.63 2.39
N ILE A 48 -8.69 8.81 1.83
CA ILE A 48 -9.01 7.47 2.37
C ILE A 48 -7.83 6.53 2.10
N ARG A 49 -7.28 5.97 3.18
CA ARG A 49 -6.07 5.13 3.12
C ARG A 49 -6.36 3.64 2.94
N GLU A 50 -7.53 3.16 3.36
CA GLU A 50 -7.91 1.74 3.31
C GLU A 50 -9.38 1.58 2.91
N THR A 51 -9.67 0.66 1.99
CA THR A 51 -11.03 0.28 1.57
C THR A 51 -11.08 -1.23 1.25
N ARG A 52 -11.67 -1.61 0.11
CA ARG A 52 -11.82 -3.00 -0.32
C ARG A 52 -10.51 -3.55 -0.84
N ARG A 53 -10.26 -4.82 -0.52
CA ARG A 53 -9.14 -5.63 -1.02
C ARG A 53 -9.66 -6.96 -1.50
N ILE A 54 -8.94 -7.56 -2.44
CA ILE A 54 -9.22 -8.94 -2.82
C ILE A 54 -8.69 -9.92 -1.78
N THR A 55 -9.29 -11.10 -1.73
CA THR A 55 -8.61 -12.29 -1.24
C THR A 55 -7.96 -12.98 -2.44
N GLY A 56 -6.64 -12.86 -2.54
CA GLY A 56 -5.83 -13.44 -3.58
C GLY A 56 -5.35 -14.86 -3.25
N ALA A 57 -4.61 -15.48 -4.16
CA ALA A 57 -3.98 -16.79 -3.95
C ALA A 57 -2.91 -16.77 -2.82
N TYR A 58 -2.41 -15.59 -2.45
CA TYR A 58 -1.64 -15.32 -1.22
C TYR A 58 -2.24 -14.13 -0.50
N VAL A 59 -2.13 -14.10 0.83
CA VAL A 59 -2.40 -12.90 1.64
C VAL A 59 -1.08 -12.48 2.25
N LEU A 60 -0.46 -11.40 1.76
CA LEU A 60 0.84 -10.94 2.28
C LEU A 60 0.66 -10.47 3.72
N THR A 61 1.48 -10.96 4.63
CA THR A 61 1.26 -10.78 6.08
C THR A 61 2.37 -9.99 6.76
N LEU A 62 2.09 -9.53 7.97
CA LEU A 62 3.12 -8.97 8.85
C LEU A 62 4.26 -9.95 9.14
N ASP A 63 3.98 -11.25 9.21
CA ASP A 63 5.01 -12.26 9.46
C ASP A 63 5.98 -12.38 8.26
N ASP A 64 5.47 -12.20 7.04
CA ASP A 64 6.31 -12.12 5.84
C ASP A 64 7.23 -10.90 5.89
N PHE A 65 6.72 -9.77 6.39
CA PHE A 65 7.53 -8.58 6.63
C PHE A 65 8.60 -8.85 7.70
N VAL A 66 8.23 -9.39 8.86
CA VAL A 66 9.19 -9.65 9.95
C VAL A 66 10.28 -10.63 9.53
N SER A 67 9.94 -11.64 8.74
CA SER A 67 10.90 -12.66 8.26
C SER A 67 11.73 -12.23 7.05
N ARG A 68 11.52 -11.02 6.50
CA ARG A 68 12.10 -10.58 5.21
C ARG A 68 11.85 -11.60 4.10
N ALA A 69 10.62 -12.12 4.06
CA ALA A 69 10.25 -13.27 3.24
C ALA A 69 10.72 -13.13 1.79
N VAL A 70 11.12 -14.27 1.24
CA VAL A 70 11.53 -14.46 -0.14
C VAL A 70 10.56 -15.44 -0.76
N PHE A 71 10.13 -15.15 -1.99
CA PHE A 71 9.22 -16.01 -2.73
C PHE A 71 9.80 -16.38 -4.09
N ASP A 72 9.59 -17.62 -4.52
CA ASP A 72 9.99 -18.08 -5.85
C ASP A 72 9.28 -17.30 -6.96
N ASP A 73 8.08 -16.79 -6.67
CA ASP A 73 7.22 -16.04 -7.58
C ASP A 73 7.26 -14.52 -7.32
N GLU A 74 8.35 -13.99 -6.76
CA GLU A 74 8.54 -12.56 -6.51
C GLU A 74 8.41 -11.71 -7.79
N ILE A 75 7.69 -10.61 -7.69
CA ILE A 75 7.51 -9.59 -8.74
C ILE A 75 8.16 -8.25 -8.38
N GLY A 76 8.78 -8.16 -7.21
CA GLY A 76 9.61 -7.06 -6.77
C GLY A 76 9.97 -7.17 -5.30
N ARG A 77 10.87 -6.30 -4.83
CA ARG A 77 11.25 -6.15 -3.43
C ARG A 77 10.80 -4.79 -2.92
N TYR A 78 10.36 -4.71 -1.67
CA TYR A 78 9.99 -3.45 -1.04
C TYR A 78 10.41 -3.37 0.42
N CYS A 79 10.56 -2.16 0.95
CA CYS A 79 11.17 -1.91 2.26
C CYS A 79 10.51 -0.79 3.07
N TYR A 80 9.34 -0.30 2.64
CA TYR A 80 8.63 0.74 3.40
C TYR A 80 8.13 0.15 4.74
N PRO A 81 8.28 0.87 5.86
CA PRO A 81 7.89 0.36 7.18
C PRO A 81 6.39 0.11 7.28
N VAL A 82 6.00 -0.68 8.28
CA VAL A 82 4.58 -0.79 8.66
C VAL A 82 4.18 0.51 9.36
N ASP A 83 3.19 1.20 8.80
CA ASP A 83 2.80 2.58 9.13
C ASP A 83 1.32 2.66 9.53
N ILE A 84 1.00 2.08 10.70
CA ILE A 84 -0.35 2.08 11.27
C ILE A 84 -0.46 3.24 12.26
N HIS A 85 -1.14 4.32 11.89
CA HIS A 85 -1.27 5.50 12.75
C HIS A 85 -2.19 5.29 13.95
N ALA A 86 -1.94 6.09 14.99
CA ALA A 86 -2.82 6.25 16.14
C ALA A 86 -4.27 6.44 15.70
N SER A 87 -5.17 5.69 16.31
CA SER A 87 -6.61 5.71 15.99
C SER A 87 -7.37 6.82 16.72
N ASP A 88 -6.78 7.42 17.75
CA ASP A 88 -7.34 8.51 18.54
C ASP A 88 -6.23 9.43 19.09
N ASN A 89 -6.63 10.45 19.86
CA ASN A 89 -5.72 11.46 20.39
C ASN A 89 -5.13 11.09 21.78
N SER A 90 -5.28 9.85 22.25
CA SER A 90 -4.74 9.43 23.54
C SER A 90 -3.23 9.22 23.49
N ALA A 91 -2.53 9.56 24.58
CA ALA A 91 -1.10 9.31 24.70
C ALA A 91 -0.75 7.83 24.44
N ALA A 92 -1.57 6.90 24.94
CA ALA A 92 -1.38 5.46 24.71
C ALA A 92 -1.44 5.08 23.21
N SER A 93 -2.33 5.69 22.42
CA SER A 93 -2.42 5.45 20.97
C SER A 93 -1.18 5.97 20.24
N PHE A 94 -0.68 7.14 20.64
CA PHE A 94 0.57 7.70 20.11
C PHE A 94 1.79 6.86 20.50
N ASP A 95 1.91 6.45 21.76
CA ASP A 95 3.02 5.62 22.23
C ASP A 95 3.04 4.27 21.51
N GLY A 96 1.88 3.65 21.31
CA GLY A 96 1.72 2.43 20.53
C GLY A 96 2.17 2.59 19.08
N PHE A 97 1.74 3.69 18.43
CA PHE A 97 2.20 4.04 17.08
C PHE A 97 3.73 4.15 17.01
N TYR A 98 4.36 4.89 17.94
CA TYR A 98 5.81 5.06 17.94
C TYR A 98 6.55 3.73 18.16
N ALA A 99 6.07 2.89 19.08
CA ALA A 99 6.65 1.58 19.35
C ALA A 99 6.62 0.69 18.09
N ASP A 100 5.46 0.59 17.44
CA ASP A 100 5.30 -0.21 16.23
C ASP A 100 6.08 0.36 15.04
N HIS A 101 6.04 1.68 14.84
CA HIS A 101 6.76 2.33 13.74
C HIS A 101 8.28 2.15 13.83
N MET A 102 8.83 2.12 15.05
CA MET A 102 10.25 1.85 15.27
C MET A 102 10.58 0.36 15.16
N LYS A 103 9.69 -0.51 15.66
CA LYS A 103 9.86 -1.98 15.60
C LYS A 103 9.79 -2.53 14.18
N TYR A 104 8.86 -2.04 13.38
CA TYR A 104 8.59 -2.52 12.02
C TYR A 104 9.24 -1.62 10.96
N ARG A 105 10.47 -1.21 11.25
CA ARG A 105 11.35 -0.49 10.34
C ARG A 105 12.56 -1.35 10.01
N TYR A 106 12.81 -1.48 8.72
CA TYR A 106 13.97 -2.20 8.24
C TYR A 106 15.26 -1.40 8.38
N ALA A 107 16.34 -2.14 8.60
CA ALA A 107 17.70 -1.62 8.48
C ALA A 107 18.07 -1.42 7.00
N GLU A 108 19.17 -0.72 6.77
CA GLU A 108 19.70 -0.52 5.42
C GLU A 108 19.97 -1.87 4.73
N GLY A 109 19.50 -1.99 3.48
CA GLY A 109 19.63 -3.20 2.67
C GLY A 109 18.54 -4.26 2.89
N GLU A 110 17.71 -4.14 3.92
CA GLU A 110 16.63 -5.09 4.17
C GLU A 110 15.37 -4.78 3.33
N SER A 111 14.65 -5.84 2.96
CA SER A 111 13.41 -5.77 2.18
C SER A 111 12.58 -7.05 2.37
N TYR A 112 11.32 -7.03 1.93
CA TYR A 112 10.50 -8.23 1.74
C TYR A 112 10.15 -8.42 0.26
N GLY A 113 9.85 -9.66 -0.10
CA GLY A 113 9.36 -10.06 -1.41
C GLY A 113 7.88 -9.73 -1.60
N VAL A 114 7.53 -9.26 -2.78
CA VAL A 114 6.14 -9.10 -3.23
C VAL A 114 5.83 -10.28 -4.15
N PRO A 115 5.05 -11.30 -3.73
CA PRO A 115 4.78 -12.47 -4.57
C PRO A 115 3.67 -12.21 -5.59
N TYR A 116 3.77 -12.77 -6.80
CA TYR A 116 2.78 -12.64 -7.86
C TYR A 116 1.37 -13.04 -7.41
N ARG A 117 1.27 -14.10 -6.59
CA ARG A 117 -0.01 -14.62 -6.07
C ARG A 117 -0.85 -13.63 -5.26
N ILE A 118 -0.33 -12.47 -4.82
CA ILE A 118 -1.15 -11.42 -4.19
C ILE A 118 -2.04 -10.67 -5.19
N LEU A 119 -1.69 -10.72 -6.49
CA LEU A 119 -2.42 -10.05 -7.56
C LEU A 119 -3.60 -10.86 -8.09
N VAL A 120 -3.61 -12.17 -7.84
CA VAL A 120 -4.53 -13.15 -8.47
C VAL A 120 -5.72 -13.42 -7.56
N PRO A 121 -6.95 -12.95 -7.87
CA PRO A 121 -8.14 -13.22 -7.06
C PRO A 121 -8.50 -14.70 -7.04
N LYS A 122 -8.95 -15.24 -5.89
CA LYS A 122 -9.37 -16.66 -5.78
C LYS A 122 -10.61 -17.03 -6.60
N ARG A 123 -11.50 -16.07 -6.88
CA ARG A 123 -12.85 -16.34 -7.43
C ARG A 123 -13.05 -15.88 -8.87
N VAL A 124 -12.16 -15.03 -9.40
CA VAL A 124 -12.29 -14.42 -10.73
C VAL A 124 -11.06 -14.77 -11.55
N GLY A 125 -11.24 -15.58 -12.59
CA GLY A 125 -10.14 -16.22 -13.32
C GLY A 125 -9.56 -15.42 -14.48
N ASN A 126 -10.06 -14.22 -14.77
CA ASN A 126 -9.61 -13.35 -15.87
C ASN A 126 -9.27 -11.93 -15.39
N LEU A 127 -8.96 -11.78 -14.10
CA LEU A 127 -8.71 -10.50 -13.45
C LEU A 127 -7.35 -10.54 -12.74
N LEU A 128 -6.59 -9.46 -12.86
CA LEU A 128 -5.45 -9.14 -12.00
C LEU A 128 -5.77 -7.86 -11.26
N VAL A 129 -5.35 -7.78 -9.99
CA VAL A 129 -5.57 -6.63 -9.13
C VAL A 129 -4.22 -6.13 -8.64
N ALA A 130 -3.99 -4.81 -8.74
CA ALA A 130 -2.72 -4.17 -8.38
C ALA A 130 -2.95 -2.92 -7.52
N GLY A 131 -1.91 -2.46 -6.84
CA GLY A 131 -1.96 -1.29 -5.97
C GLY A 131 -2.68 -1.54 -4.64
N ARG A 132 -3.46 -0.55 -4.18
CA ARG A 132 -4.05 -0.54 -2.83
C ARG A 132 -5.00 -1.71 -2.53
N CYS A 133 -5.53 -2.37 -3.55
CA CYS A 133 -6.51 -3.43 -3.41
C CYS A 133 -5.93 -4.86 -3.49
N VAL A 134 -4.59 -5.00 -3.55
CA VAL A 134 -3.92 -6.31 -3.52
C VAL A 134 -4.19 -7.10 -2.24
N SER A 135 -3.98 -8.41 -2.33
CA SER A 135 -4.21 -9.33 -1.22
C SER A 135 -3.09 -9.27 -0.17
N ALA A 136 -3.35 -8.56 0.92
CA ALA A 136 -2.47 -8.45 2.07
C ALA A 136 -3.31 -8.31 3.35
N ASP A 137 -2.77 -8.64 4.51
CA ASP A 137 -3.41 -8.35 5.79
C ASP A 137 -3.40 -6.83 6.08
N ARG A 138 -4.10 -6.40 7.14
CA ARG A 138 -4.23 -4.97 7.44
C ARG A 138 -2.89 -4.30 7.78
N ALA A 139 -2.02 -4.98 8.52
CA ALA A 139 -0.74 -4.41 8.90
C ALA A 139 0.17 -4.25 7.67
N MET A 140 0.26 -5.29 6.85
CA MET A 140 1.05 -5.30 5.63
C MET A 140 0.55 -4.28 4.61
N GLN A 141 -0.77 -4.05 4.53
CA GLN A 141 -1.33 -2.98 3.70
C GLN A 141 -0.77 -1.60 4.04
N SER A 142 -0.50 -1.30 5.31
CA SER A 142 0.07 -0.01 5.68
C SER A 142 1.43 0.27 5.03
N SER A 143 2.15 -0.80 4.66
CA SER A 143 3.41 -0.74 3.91
C SER A 143 3.18 -0.83 2.39
N ILE A 144 2.65 -1.95 1.87
CA ILE A 144 2.64 -2.24 0.42
C ILE A 144 1.77 -1.28 -0.41
N ARG A 145 0.81 -0.57 0.21
CA ARG A 145 -0.13 0.32 -0.49
C ARG A 145 0.46 1.68 -0.87
N VAL A 146 1.69 1.98 -0.46
CA VAL A 146 2.37 3.24 -0.80
C VAL A 146 2.80 3.20 -2.27
N MET A 147 3.03 4.38 -2.87
CA MET A 147 3.24 4.53 -4.33
C MET A 147 4.26 3.55 -4.94
N PRO A 148 5.46 3.31 -4.35
CA PRO A 148 6.40 2.33 -4.90
C PRO A 148 5.87 0.90 -4.94
N GLY A 149 5.19 0.44 -3.89
CA GLY A 149 4.52 -0.87 -3.89
C GLY A 149 3.41 -0.97 -4.94
N CYS A 150 2.69 0.12 -5.17
CA CYS A 150 1.71 0.21 -6.25
C CYS A 150 2.36 0.16 -7.64
N TYR A 151 3.53 0.77 -7.83
CA TYR A 151 4.28 0.67 -9.09
C TYR A 151 4.76 -0.75 -9.35
N ILE A 152 5.34 -1.42 -8.35
CA ILE A 152 5.78 -2.83 -8.44
C ILE A 152 4.62 -3.72 -8.89
N THR A 153 3.50 -3.66 -8.15
CA THR A 153 2.33 -4.50 -8.43
C THR A 153 1.66 -4.15 -9.76
N GLY A 154 1.59 -2.86 -10.12
CA GLY A 154 1.00 -2.40 -11.38
C GLY A 154 1.80 -2.84 -12.61
N GLN A 155 3.12 -2.68 -12.58
CA GLN A 155 4.01 -3.11 -13.67
C GLN A 155 3.94 -4.63 -13.86
N ALA A 156 4.01 -5.40 -12.77
CA ALA A 156 3.91 -6.85 -12.81
C ALA A 156 2.57 -7.34 -13.35
N ALA A 157 1.45 -6.73 -12.91
CA ALA A 157 0.13 -7.06 -13.40
C ALA A 157 0.00 -6.80 -14.91
N GLY A 158 0.51 -5.67 -15.41
CA GLY A 158 0.49 -5.34 -16.84
C GLY A 158 1.30 -6.32 -17.68
N VAL A 159 2.53 -6.64 -17.25
CA VAL A 159 3.38 -7.64 -17.92
C VAL A 159 2.70 -9.01 -17.95
N ALA A 160 2.15 -9.45 -16.82
CA ALA A 160 1.49 -10.75 -16.73
C ALA A 160 0.23 -10.81 -17.59
N ALA A 161 -0.60 -9.77 -17.59
CA ALA A 161 -1.78 -9.70 -18.44
C ALA A 161 -1.40 -9.83 -19.93
N ALA A 162 -0.36 -9.13 -20.38
CA ALA A 162 0.11 -9.19 -21.77
C ALA A 162 0.68 -10.56 -22.16
N LEU A 163 1.30 -11.29 -21.23
CA LEU A 163 1.78 -12.65 -21.46
C LEU A 163 0.62 -13.66 -21.46
N CYS A 164 -0.31 -13.55 -20.51
CA CYS A 164 -1.50 -14.38 -20.44
C CYS A 164 -2.35 -14.30 -21.71
N VAL A 165 -2.61 -13.10 -22.22
CA VAL A 165 -3.36 -12.91 -23.47
C VAL A 165 -2.65 -13.55 -24.66
N ARG A 166 -1.32 -13.39 -24.76
CA ARG A 166 -0.53 -13.99 -25.86
C ARG A 166 -0.44 -15.51 -25.78
N GLY A 167 -0.36 -16.08 -24.58
CA GLY A 167 -0.29 -17.52 -24.34
C GLY A 167 -1.65 -18.21 -24.24
N GLY A 168 -2.76 -17.46 -24.27
CA GLY A 168 -4.10 -18.02 -24.03
C GLY A 168 -4.29 -18.59 -22.62
N THR A 169 -3.54 -18.09 -21.62
CA THR A 169 -3.60 -18.58 -20.24
C THR A 169 -4.35 -17.61 -19.32
N LYS A 170 -4.90 -18.13 -18.23
CA LYS A 170 -5.50 -17.31 -17.16
C LYS A 170 -4.39 -16.79 -16.23
N PRO A 171 -4.60 -15.67 -15.50
CA PRO A 171 -3.63 -15.17 -14.53
C PRO A 171 -3.17 -16.19 -13.49
N ALA A 172 -4.06 -17.07 -13.02
CA ALA A 172 -3.70 -18.14 -12.08
C ALA A 172 -2.76 -19.21 -12.68
N GLN A 173 -2.58 -19.22 -14.01
CA GLN A 173 -1.75 -20.14 -14.78
C GLN A 173 -0.64 -19.38 -15.52
N ALA A 174 -0.35 -18.13 -15.13
CA ALA A 174 0.69 -17.33 -15.76
C ALA A 174 2.06 -18.00 -15.60
N ASP A 175 2.88 -17.93 -16.65
CA ASP A 175 4.30 -18.26 -16.55
C ASP A 175 5.01 -17.12 -15.79
N VAL A 176 5.11 -17.26 -14.47
CA VAL A 176 5.70 -16.24 -13.61
C VAL A 176 7.20 -16.06 -13.92
N CYS A 177 7.90 -17.10 -14.35
CA CYS A 177 9.30 -16.99 -14.78
C CYS A 177 9.43 -16.08 -16.01
N ALA A 178 8.51 -16.15 -16.97
CA ALA A 178 8.47 -15.20 -18.09
C ALA A 178 8.12 -13.77 -17.65
N VAL A 179 7.19 -13.61 -16.70
CA VAL A 179 6.86 -12.30 -16.10
C VAL A 179 8.10 -11.68 -15.46
N GLN A 180 8.77 -12.44 -14.60
CA GLN A 180 9.95 -12.00 -13.89
C GLN A 180 11.12 -11.64 -14.81
N ARG A 181 11.39 -12.45 -15.85
CA ARG A 181 12.39 -12.12 -16.87
C ARG A 181 12.10 -10.78 -17.52
N ARG A 182 10.85 -10.56 -17.94
CA ARG A 182 10.43 -9.30 -18.55
C ARG A 182 10.53 -8.12 -17.58
N LEU A 183 10.24 -8.33 -16.30
CA LEU A 183 10.42 -7.32 -15.26
C LEU A 183 11.90 -6.95 -15.07
N LYS A 184 12.81 -7.94 -15.03
CA LYS A 184 14.26 -7.67 -14.95
C LYS A 184 14.79 -6.91 -16.15
N GLU A 185 14.35 -7.24 -17.36
CA GLU A 185 14.70 -6.49 -18.59
C GLU A 185 14.34 -5.00 -18.49
N THR A 186 13.29 -4.68 -17.74
CA THR A 186 12.85 -3.30 -17.48
C THR A 186 13.44 -2.68 -16.22
N GLY A 187 14.42 -3.33 -15.59
CA GLY A 187 15.14 -2.82 -14.42
C GLY A 187 14.55 -3.17 -13.06
N MET A 188 13.55 -4.06 -12.99
CA MET A 188 13.01 -4.52 -11.70
C MET A 188 14.07 -5.28 -10.90
N TYR A 189 14.22 -4.94 -9.63
CA TYR A 189 15.14 -5.62 -8.72
C TYR A 189 14.54 -6.94 -8.22
N LEU A 190 15.09 -8.05 -8.70
CA LEU A 190 14.72 -9.44 -8.34
C LEU A 190 16.01 -10.23 -8.05
N PRO A 191 16.50 -10.23 -6.80
CA PRO A 191 17.83 -10.75 -6.47
C PRO A 191 17.95 -12.27 -6.54
N HIS A 192 16.85 -13.01 -6.39
CA HIS A 192 16.86 -14.48 -6.38
C HIS A 192 16.99 -15.08 -7.78
N LEU A 193 16.61 -14.34 -8.81
CA LEU A 193 16.77 -14.75 -10.19
C LEU A 193 18.17 -14.37 -10.65
N ARG A 194 19.06 -15.36 -10.76
CA ARG A 194 20.34 -15.17 -11.44
C ARG A 194 20.06 -15.00 -12.94
N GLY A 195 20.63 -13.95 -13.53
CA GLY A 195 20.51 -13.65 -14.96
C GLY A 195 21.27 -14.65 -15.81
#